data_AF-A0AAN6M954-F1
#
_entry.id   AF-A0AAN6M954-F1
#
_cell.length_a   1.000
_cell.length_b   1.000
_cell.length_c   1.000
_cell.angle_alpha   90.00
_cell.angle_beta   90.00
_cell.angle_gamma   90.00
#
_symmetry.space_group_name_H-M   'P 1'
#
loop_
_entity.id
_entity.type
_entity.pdbx_description
1 polymer ?
#
loop_
_entity_poly.entity_id
_entity_poly.type
_entity_poly.pdbx_seq_one_letter_code
_entity_poly.pdbx_strand_id
1 'polypeptide(L)'
;MCNYVYHTKTIPRTTYLPLTCGCWIHYDCFLRHVVGTSPNIDPRIGRPNDCCPICRTRLFTLEGIVMLTLATRTKISMVDIQYPLHVDYYWDLDAGLYVVSDSTAYTADCKIIEKIIITRFIALFHNLNSRPSPYLDGSPDLWTCYYDILEDIDSRGYPKSRWLQFNRKGEGRLKGVGFLLFGMLVAVKMRGFMVEYHARIMMTEAWADFENCREELQRMILKHVRGAGWSWADKGFSAAL
;
A
#
# COMPACT_ATOMS: atom_id res chain seq x y z
N MET A 1 -7.06 -16.24 -24.15
CA MET A 1 -6.07 -17.25 -23.69
C MET A 1 -4.72 -16.56 -23.54
N CYS A 2 -4.02 -16.72 -22.40
CA CYS A 2 -2.62 -16.26 -22.29
C CYS A 2 -1.73 -17.27 -23.01
N ASN A 3 -0.93 -16.80 -23.97
CA ASN A 3 0.06 -17.62 -24.68
C ASN A 3 1.36 -17.62 -23.86
N TYR A 4 1.62 -18.70 -23.13
CA TYR A 4 2.87 -18.91 -22.41
C TYR A 4 3.91 -19.44 -23.40
N VAL A 5 5.08 -18.80 -23.50
CA VAL A 5 6.12 -19.19 -24.46
C VAL A 5 7.36 -19.68 -23.71
N TYR A 6 7.83 -20.88 -24.09
CA TYR A 6 9.06 -21.47 -23.56
C TYR A 6 10.23 -21.18 -24.50
N HIS A 7 11.31 -20.63 -23.95
CA HIS A 7 12.73 -20.76 -24.34
C HIS A 7 13.22 -20.72 -25.82
N THR A 8 12.43 -20.53 -26.88
CA THR A 8 12.96 -20.77 -28.25
C THR A 8 12.56 -19.82 -29.39
N LYS A 9 12.06 -18.61 -29.16
CA LYS A 9 11.94 -17.61 -30.26
C LYS A 9 12.38 -16.22 -29.84
N THR A 10 12.74 -15.40 -30.81
CA THR A 10 13.02 -13.95 -30.70
C THR A 10 11.81 -13.24 -30.08
N ILE A 11 11.72 -13.26 -28.74
CA ILE A 11 10.65 -12.61 -28.00
C ILE A 11 10.90 -11.09 -28.06
N PRO A 12 9.88 -10.28 -28.40
CA PRO A 12 9.96 -8.84 -28.22
C PRO A 12 10.19 -8.52 -26.74
N ARG A 13 11.43 -8.16 -26.38
CA ARG A 13 11.86 -7.93 -24.99
C ARG A 13 11.04 -6.85 -24.28
N THR A 14 10.29 -6.03 -25.02
CA THR A 14 9.48 -4.93 -24.50
C THR A 14 8.15 -5.35 -23.90
N THR A 15 7.64 -6.56 -24.20
CA THR A 15 6.31 -7.02 -23.76
C THR A 15 6.35 -8.24 -22.85
N TYR A 16 7.50 -8.91 -22.73
CA TYR A 16 7.67 -10.09 -21.90
C TYR A 16 8.65 -9.83 -20.74
N LEU A 17 8.28 -10.32 -19.56
CA LEU A 17 9.06 -10.27 -18.34
C LEU A 17 9.82 -11.59 -18.13
N PRO A 18 11.15 -11.56 -17.96
CA PRO A 18 11.87 -12.71 -17.40
C PRO A 18 11.56 -12.82 -15.90
N LEU A 19 11.23 -14.03 -15.45
CA LEU A 19 10.99 -14.34 -14.05
C LEU A 19 12.26 -14.92 -13.41
N THR A 20 12.38 -14.83 -12.08
CA THR A 20 13.53 -15.36 -11.31
C THR A 20 13.70 -16.87 -11.46
N CYS A 21 12.64 -17.59 -11.81
CA CYS A 21 12.66 -19.03 -12.10
C CYS A 21 13.09 -19.37 -13.54
N GLY A 22 13.48 -18.39 -14.35
CA GLY A 22 13.89 -18.56 -15.76
C GLY A 22 12.76 -18.58 -16.78
N CYS A 23 11.49 -18.67 -16.34
CA CYS A 23 10.34 -18.60 -17.24
C CYS A 23 10.09 -17.17 -17.76
N TRP A 24 9.42 -17.06 -18.91
CA TRP A 24 9.02 -15.78 -19.51
C TRP A 24 7.49 -15.66 -19.55
N ILE A 25 6.97 -14.46 -19.30
CA ILE A 25 5.53 -14.20 -19.32
C ILE A 25 5.23 -12.82 -19.89
N HIS A 26 4.15 -12.69 -20.67
CA HIS A 26 3.68 -11.39 -21.13
C HIS A 26 3.34 -10.48 -19.94
N TYR A 27 3.77 -9.21 -19.96
CA TYR A 27 3.60 -8.27 -18.87
C TYR A 27 2.15 -8.19 -18.36
N ASP A 28 1.17 -8.05 -19.25
CA ASP A 28 -0.24 -8.01 -18.86
C ASP A 28 -0.76 -9.34 -18.29
N CYS A 29 -0.24 -10.48 -18.77
CA CYS A 29 -0.61 -11.78 -18.22
C CYS A 29 -0.04 -11.94 -16.81
N PHE A 30 1.17 -11.44 -16.56
CA PHE A 30 1.74 -11.40 -15.23
C PHE A 30 0.93 -10.49 -14.30
N LEU A 31 0.60 -9.26 -14.73
CA LEU A 31 -0.23 -8.36 -13.93
C LEU A 31 -1.60 -8.95 -13.61
N ARG A 32 -2.28 -9.55 -14.59
CA ARG A 32 -3.56 -10.24 -14.37
C ARG A 32 -3.42 -11.45 -13.44
N HIS A 33 -2.30 -12.18 -13.49
CA HIS A 33 -2.01 -13.28 -12.57
C HIS A 33 -1.81 -12.77 -11.14
N VAL A 34 -1.07 -11.67 -10.98
CA VAL A 34 -0.77 -11.09 -9.66
C VAL A 34 -2.01 -10.45 -9.04
N VAL A 35 -2.78 -9.67 -9.82
CA VAL A 35 -3.94 -8.91 -9.33
C VAL A 35 -5.22 -9.76 -9.32
N GLY A 36 -5.34 -10.73 -10.23
CA GLY A 36 -6.55 -11.52 -10.40
C GLY A 36 -6.70 -12.60 -9.34
N THR A 37 -7.86 -12.66 -8.69
CA THR A 37 -8.32 -13.86 -8.01
C THR A 37 -9.06 -14.70 -9.04
N SER A 38 -8.45 -15.79 -9.52
CA SER A 38 -9.14 -16.67 -10.45
C SER A 38 -10.24 -17.43 -9.68
N PRO A 39 -11.54 -17.23 -10.00
CA PRO A 39 -12.66 -17.78 -9.23
C PRO A 39 -12.77 -19.31 -9.34
N ASN A 40 -12.01 -19.95 -10.24
CA ASN A 40 -12.02 -21.39 -10.49
C ASN A 40 -10.79 -22.11 -9.92
N ILE A 41 -9.95 -21.44 -9.15
CA ILE A 41 -8.84 -22.12 -8.49
C ILE A 41 -9.38 -22.70 -7.18
N ASP A 42 -9.60 -24.02 -7.17
CA ASP A 42 -9.86 -24.81 -5.97
C ASP A 42 -8.89 -24.35 -4.86
N PRO A 43 -9.35 -23.89 -3.69
CA PRO A 43 -8.49 -23.42 -2.61
C PRO A 43 -7.48 -24.50 -2.11
N ARG A 44 -7.71 -25.77 -2.44
CA ARG A 44 -6.78 -26.89 -2.17
C ARG A 44 -5.69 -27.05 -3.24
N ILE A 45 -5.93 -26.55 -4.46
CA ILE A 45 -5.02 -26.61 -5.62
C ILE A 45 -4.44 -25.22 -5.98
N GLY A 46 -5.04 -24.17 -5.40
CA GLY A 46 -4.55 -22.82 -5.15
C GLY A 46 -3.16 -22.52 -5.68
N ARG A 47 -3.01 -22.14 -6.95
CA ARG A 47 -1.72 -21.56 -7.37
C ARG A 47 -1.63 -20.18 -6.71
N PRO A 48 -0.66 -19.95 -5.81
CA PRO A 48 -0.52 -18.65 -5.19
C PRO A 48 -0.22 -17.60 -6.26
N ASN A 49 -0.84 -16.43 -6.15
CA ASN A 49 -0.58 -15.29 -7.05
C ASN A 49 0.86 -14.76 -6.91
N ASP A 50 1.61 -15.22 -5.91
CA ASP A 50 3.02 -14.95 -5.68
C ASP A 50 3.97 -16.01 -6.27
N CYS A 51 3.43 -17.02 -6.98
CA CYS A 51 4.17 -18.07 -7.68
C CYS A 51 4.16 -17.90 -9.20
N CYS A 52 5.16 -18.46 -9.86
CA CYS A 52 5.20 -18.58 -11.31
C CYS A 52 4.00 -19.42 -11.80
N PRO A 53 3.18 -18.92 -12.74
CA PRO A 53 2.04 -19.68 -13.25
C PRO A 53 2.47 -20.90 -14.09
N ILE A 54 3.74 -21.01 -14.47
CA ILE A 54 4.27 -22.12 -15.28
C ILE A 54 4.85 -23.20 -14.36
N CYS A 55 5.96 -22.90 -13.66
CA CYS A 55 6.71 -23.89 -12.87
C CYS A 55 6.40 -23.86 -11.35
N ARG A 56 5.53 -22.95 -10.89
CA ARG A 56 5.12 -22.79 -9.48
C ARG A 56 6.21 -22.35 -8.50
N THR A 57 7.41 -22.01 -8.96
CA THR A 57 8.42 -21.37 -8.11
C THR A 57 7.85 -20.08 -7.50
N ARG A 58 7.97 -19.92 -6.18
CA ARG A 58 7.60 -18.68 -5.51
C ARG A 58 8.51 -17.55 -5.99
N LEU A 59 7.89 -16.49 -6.52
CA LEU A 59 8.60 -15.37 -7.14
C LEU A 59 8.84 -14.24 -6.14
N PHE A 60 7.87 -13.97 -5.27
CA PHE A 60 7.90 -12.90 -4.28
C PHE A 60 6.89 -13.20 -3.16
N THR A 61 6.70 -12.27 -2.22
CA THR A 61 5.59 -12.32 -1.25
C THR A 61 4.54 -11.32 -1.70
N LEU A 62 3.35 -11.79 -2.05
CA LEU A 62 2.26 -10.92 -2.45
C LEU A 62 1.48 -10.43 -1.23
N GLU A 63 1.34 -9.11 -1.12
CA GLU A 63 0.58 -8.43 -0.08
C GLU A 63 -0.61 -7.70 -0.71
N GLY A 64 -1.69 -7.55 0.04
CA GLY A 64 -2.91 -6.87 -0.39
C GLY A 64 -2.66 -5.46 -0.90
N ILE A 65 -1.95 -4.66 -0.11
CA ILE A 65 -1.62 -3.27 -0.47
C ILE A 65 -0.73 -3.18 -1.73
N VAL A 66 0.09 -4.20 -1.99
CA VAL A 66 0.87 -4.30 -3.23
C VAL A 66 -0.06 -4.61 -4.41
N MET A 67 -1.00 -5.55 -4.25
CA MET A 67 -2.03 -5.83 -5.26
C MET A 67 -2.85 -4.59 -5.58
N LEU A 68 -3.32 -3.86 -4.56
CA LEU A 68 -4.09 -2.63 -4.72
C LEU A 68 -3.30 -1.60 -5.53
N THR A 69 -2.05 -1.36 -5.14
CA THR A 69 -1.15 -0.42 -5.83
C THR A 69 -0.98 -0.78 -7.30
N LEU A 70 -0.78 -2.08 -7.61
CA LEU A 70 -0.67 -2.56 -8.99
C LEU A 70 -1.99 -2.40 -9.74
N ALA A 71 -3.12 -2.79 -9.15
CA ALA A 71 -4.45 -2.69 -9.75
C ALA A 71 -4.76 -1.24 -10.16
N THR A 72 -4.59 -0.30 -9.23
CA THR A 72 -4.83 1.13 -9.49
C THR A 72 -3.93 1.68 -10.59
N ARG A 73 -2.62 1.37 -10.59
CA ARG A 73 -1.68 1.88 -11.60
C ARG A 73 -1.93 1.33 -13.00
N THR A 74 -2.46 0.11 -13.08
CA THR A 74 -2.65 -0.62 -14.34
C THR A 74 -4.09 -0.57 -14.84
N LYS A 75 -4.97 0.13 -14.10
CA LYS A 75 -6.42 0.18 -14.36
C LYS A 75 -7.06 -1.22 -14.44
N ILE A 76 -6.47 -2.19 -13.75
CA ILE A 76 -7.07 -3.51 -13.56
C ILE A 76 -8.07 -3.39 -12.42
N SER A 77 -9.29 -3.89 -12.62
CA SER A 77 -10.34 -3.84 -11.61
C SER A 77 -9.90 -4.61 -10.35
N MET A 78 -10.19 -4.03 -9.19
CA MET A 78 -10.17 -4.77 -7.93
C MET A 78 -11.28 -5.82 -7.99
N VAL A 79 -10.95 -7.07 -7.71
CA VAL A 79 -11.94 -8.14 -7.58
C VAL A 79 -12.64 -8.01 -6.23
N ASP A 80 -13.96 -7.89 -6.28
CA ASP A 80 -14.81 -7.85 -5.10
C ASP A 80 -15.36 -9.26 -4.80
N ILE A 81 -14.81 -9.93 -3.78
CA ILE A 81 -15.32 -11.21 -3.33
C ILE A 81 -16.42 -10.96 -2.30
N GLN A 82 -17.61 -11.47 -2.58
CA GLN A 82 -18.71 -11.52 -1.61
C GLN A 82 -18.39 -12.57 -0.56
N TYR A 83 -18.50 -12.19 0.70
CA TYR A 83 -18.29 -13.10 1.82
C TYR A 83 -19.47 -14.08 1.95
N PRO A 84 -19.29 -15.27 2.52
CA PRO A 84 -20.41 -16.15 2.83
C PRO A 84 -21.27 -15.57 3.97
N LEU A 85 -22.59 -15.46 3.75
CA LEU A 85 -23.59 -14.88 4.66
C LEU A 85 -23.50 -15.32 6.13
N HIS A 86 -23.02 -16.53 6.40
CA HIS A 86 -23.06 -17.14 7.72
C HIS A 86 -21.70 -17.21 8.44
N VAL A 87 -20.60 -16.83 7.78
CA VAL A 87 -19.25 -17.08 8.31
C VAL A 87 -18.47 -15.78 8.48
N ASP A 88 -18.49 -14.92 7.45
CA ASP A 88 -17.56 -13.79 7.36
C ASP A 88 -18.25 -12.42 7.27
N TYR A 89 -19.59 -12.39 7.38
CA TYR A 89 -20.34 -11.13 7.48
C TYR A 89 -20.23 -10.57 8.88
N TYR A 90 -19.84 -9.30 9.01
CA TYR A 90 -19.76 -8.65 10.30
C TYR A 90 -20.19 -7.19 10.23
N TRP A 91 -20.65 -6.67 11.38
CA TRP A 91 -20.87 -5.26 11.59
C TRP A 91 -19.59 -4.64 12.17
N ASP A 92 -18.95 -3.75 11.41
CA ASP A 92 -17.79 -3.01 11.93
C ASP A 92 -18.29 -1.82 12.76
N LEU A 93 -18.25 -2.00 14.09
CA LEU A 93 -18.75 -1.02 15.06
C LEU A 93 -18.05 0.34 14.93
N ASP A 94 -16.73 0.33 14.68
CA ASP A 94 -15.95 1.56 14.60
C ASP A 94 -16.25 2.35 13.32
N ALA A 95 -16.49 1.65 12.20
CA ALA A 95 -16.79 2.23 10.90
C ALA A 95 -18.29 2.51 10.70
N GLY A 96 -19.16 1.89 11.50
CA GLY A 96 -20.61 1.94 11.35
C GLY A 96 -21.08 1.35 10.01
N LEU A 97 -20.49 0.23 9.59
CA LEU A 97 -20.76 -0.38 8.28
C LEU A 97 -20.93 -1.90 8.39
N TYR A 98 -21.87 -2.43 7.61
CA TYR A 98 -21.96 -3.87 7.34
C TYR A 98 -20.91 -4.26 6.31
N VAL A 99 -20.05 -5.19 6.69
CA VAL A 99 -19.01 -5.74 5.83
C VAL A 99 -19.48 -7.09 5.30
N VAL A 100 -19.73 -7.13 3.99
CA VAL A 100 -20.28 -8.29 3.27
C VAL A 100 -19.40 -8.72 2.09
N SER A 101 -18.33 -7.96 1.81
CA SER A 101 -17.45 -8.19 0.67
C SER A 101 -16.08 -7.51 0.86
N ASP A 102 -15.13 -7.84 0.00
CA ASP A 102 -13.82 -7.17 -0.04
C ASP A 102 -13.92 -5.66 -0.24
N SER A 103 -14.85 -5.20 -1.09
CA SER A 103 -15.10 -3.79 -1.35
C SER A 103 -15.65 -3.09 -0.11
N THR A 104 -16.64 -3.67 0.56
CA THR A 104 -17.20 -3.09 1.79
C THR A 104 -16.20 -3.12 2.94
N ALA A 105 -15.36 -4.15 3.04
CA ALA A 105 -14.25 -4.21 4.00
C ALA A 105 -13.21 -3.10 3.72
N TYR A 106 -12.86 -2.89 2.45
CA TYR A 106 -11.94 -1.81 2.04
C TYR A 106 -12.51 -0.42 2.38
N THR A 107 -13.79 -0.20 2.12
CA THR A 107 -14.47 1.04 2.49
C THR A 107 -14.51 1.24 4.01
N ALA A 108 -14.77 0.19 4.78
CA ALA A 108 -14.74 0.25 6.24
C ALA A 108 -13.36 0.67 6.75
N ASP A 109 -12.30 -0.02 6.32
CA ASP A 109 -10.92 0.35 6.67
C ASP A 109 -10.58 1.81 6.30
N CYS A 110 -10.98 2.27 5.11
CA CYS A 110 -10.74 3.66 4.69
C CYS A 110 -11.43 4.66 5.62
N LYS A 111 -12.68 4.40 6.01
CA LYS A 111 -13.41 5.25 6.97
C LYS A 111 -12.74 5.27 8.34
N ILE A 112 -12.23 4.12 8.80
CA ILE A 112 -11.49 4.03 10.06
C ILE A 112 -10.22 4.88 10.01
N ILE A 113 -9.42 4.74 8.94
CA ILE A 113 -8.21 5.52 8.75
C ILE A 113 -8.52 7.02 8.81
N GLU A 114 -9.55 7.47 8.09
CA GLU A 114 -9.98 8.88 8.09
C GLU A 114 -10.45 9.33 9.48
N LYS A 115 -11.26 8.53 10.18
CA LYS A 115 -11.72 8.81 11.55
C LYS A 115 -10.56 8.94 12.53
N ILE A 116 -9.56 8.06 12.44
CA ILE A 116 -8.36 8.11 13.29
C ILE A 116 -7.50 9.33 12.96
N ILE A 117 -7.31 9.65 11.68
CA ILE A 117 -6.61 10.87 11.25
C ILE A 117 -7.26 12.10 11.88
N ILE A 118 -8.59 12.26 11.74
CA ILE A 118 -9.34 13.39 12.31
C ILE A 118 -9.16 13.44 13.83
N THR A 119 -9.36 12.31 14.51
CA THR A 119 -9.29 12.22 15.97
C THR A 119 -7.92 12.61 16.49
N ARG A 120 -6.86 12.06 15.89
CA ARG A 120 -5.47 12.31 16.31
C ARG A 120 -5.01 13.72 15.96
N PHE A 121 -5.41 14.22 14.79
CA PHE A 121 -5.09 15.59 14.39
C PHE A 121 -5.75 16.62 15.33
N ILE A 122 -7.02 16.46 15.68
CA ILE A 122 -7.69 17.33 16.67
C ILE A 122 -7.00 17.25 18.03
N ALA A 123 -6.62 16.06 18.47
CA ALA A 123 -5.92 15.86 19.74
C ALA A 123 -4.57 16.59 19.81
N LEU A 124 -3.87 16.80 18.67
CA LEU A 124 -2.62 17.59 18.66
C LEU A 124 -2.85 19.00 19.22
N PHE A 125 -3.91 19.68 18.79
CA PHE A 125 -4.18 21.06 19.18
C PHE A 125 -4.66 21.18 20.62
N HIS A 126 -5.36 20.17 21.14
CA HIS A 126 -5.74 20.13 22.55
C HIS A 126 -4.53 19.89 23.48
N ASN A 127 -3.53 19.16 22.99
CA ASN A 127 -2.37 18.75 23.77
C ASN A 127 -1.15 19.69 23.63
N LEU A 128 -1.26 20.83 22.95
CA LEU A 128 -0.15 21.79 22.78
C LEU A 128 0.44 22.25 24.12
N ASN A 129 -0.37 22.31 25.19
CA ASN A 129 0.12 22.67 26.52
C ASN A 129 0.95 21.55 27.18
N SER A 130 0.83 20.31 26.71
CA SER A 130 1.48 19.12 27.28
C SER A 130 2.69 18.62 26.47
N ARG A 131 2.76 18.95 25.18
CA ARG A 131 3.89 18.64 24.30
C ARG A 131 4.36 19.94 23.65
N PRO A 132 5.50 20.51 24.07
CA PRO A 132 6.01 21.72 23.44
C PRO A 132 6.31 21.45 21.95
N SER A 133 6.00 22.44 21.11
CA SER A 133 6.32 22.40 19.68
C SER A 133 7.83 22.28 19.48
N PRO A 134 8.31 21.41 18.57
CA PRO A 134 9.71 21.36 18.18
C PRO A 134 10.11 22.46 17.19
N TYR A 135 9.15 23.24 16.66
CA TYR A 135 9.36 24.24 15.61
C TYR A 135 9.32 25.67 16.14
N LEU A 136 10.00 26.59 15.44
CA LEU A 136 10.11 27.99 15.87
C LEU A 136 8.80 28.77 15.70
N ASP A 137 8.00 28.41 14.70
CA ASP A 137 6.69 29.00 14.42
C ASP A 137 5.58 28.49 15.37
N GLY A 138 5.90 27.60 16.30
CA GLY A 138 4.98 27.01 17.26
C GLY A 138 4.00 26.00 16.65
N SER A 139 4.20 25.56 15.41
CA SER A 139 3.36 24.57 14.74
C SER A 139 3.45 23.18 15.40
N PRO A 140 2.43 22.31 15.30
CA PRO A 140 2.44 21.00 15.96
C PRO A 140 3.37 19.99 15.25
N ASP A 141 3.86 18.98 15.97
CA ASP A 141 4.61 17.86 15.39
C ASP A 141 3.68 16.91 14.59
N LEU A 142 3.57 17.17 13.29
CA LEU A 142 2.76 16.38 12.37
C LEU A 142 3.34 14.98 12.11
N TRP A 143 4.65 14.79 12.26
CA TRP A 143 5.28 13.50 12.01
C TRP A 143 5.07 12.54 13.17
N THR A 144 5.19 13.02 14.41
CA THR A 144 4.76 12.27 15.58
C THR A 144 3.27 11.95 15.50
N CYS A 145 2.41 12.88 15.05
CA CYS A 145 1.00 12.59 14.80
C CYS A 145 0.78 11.45 13.81
N TYR A 146 1.55 11.41 12.73
CA TYR A 146 1.48 10.35 11.73
C TYR A 146 1.79 8.98 12.36
N TYR A 147 2.80 8.88 13.23
CA TYR A 147 3.08 7.63 13.94
C TYR A 147 2.02 7.29 14.98
N ASP A 148 1.49 8.27 15.72
CA ASP A 148 0.38 8.06 16.65
C ASP A 148 -0.86 7.50 15.91
N ILE A 149 -1.11 7.96 14.67
CA ILE A 149 -2.18 7.43 13.80
C ILE A 149 -1.89 5.96 13.41
N LEU A 150 -0.67 5.64 12.98
CA LEU A 150 -0.30 4.27 12.60
C LEU A 150 -0.40 3.30 13.79
N GLU A 151 0.04 3.73 14.98
CA GLU A 151 -0.07 2.95 16.21
C GLU A 151 -1.53 2.72 16.61
N ASP A 152 -2.40 3.73 16.44
CA ASP A 152 -3.84 3.58 16.68
C ASP A 152 -4.52 2.63 15.71
N ILE A 153 -4.13 2.68 14.43
CA ILE A 153 -4.64 1.76 13.42
C ILE A 153 -4.24 0.32 13.78
N ASP A 154 -2.96 0.11 14.12
CA ASP A 154 -2.43 -1.22 14.41
C ASP A 154 -3.00 -1.80 15.72
N SER A 155 -3.08 -1.00 16.78
CA SER A 155 -3.61 -1.42 18.09
C SER A 155 -5.10 -1.83 18.03
N ARG A 156 -5.85 -1.28 17.08
CA ARG A 156 -7.25 -1.66 16.80
C ARG A 156 -7.37 -2.85 15.83
N GLY A 157 -6.25 -3.40 15.37
CA GLY A 157 -6.22 -4.56 14.47
C GLY A 157 -6.48 -4.24 12.99
N TYR A 158 -6.44 -2.98 12.57
CA TYR A 158 -6.63 -2.58 11.17
C TYR A 158 -5.31 -2.55 10.38
N PRO A 159 -5.33 -2.70 9.04
CA PRO A 159 -6.51 -2.93 8.18
C PRO A 159 -7.03 -4.38 8.26
N LYS A 160 -8.35 -4.56 8.11
CA LYS A 160 -9.01 -5.87 8.01
C LYS A 160 -9.24 -6.30 6.56
N SER A 161 -9.40 -5.36 5.65
CA SER A 161 -9.58 -5.60 4.22
C SER A 161 -8.37 -6.30 3.62
N ARG A 162 -8.61 -7.38 2.88
CA ARG A 162 -7.57 -8.06 2.10
C ARG A 162 -6.77 -7.11 1.21
N TRP A 163 -7.39 -6.04 0.69
CA TRP A 163 -6.73 -5.10 -0.22
C TRP A 163 -5.78 -4.12 0.45
N LEU A 164 -5.87 -3.98 1.78
CA LEU A 164 -4.98 -3.14 2.56
C LEU A 164 -4.05 -3.95 3.47
N GLN A 165 -4.34 -5.24 3.65
CA GLN A 165 -3.50 -6.15 4.41
C GLN A 165 -2.07 -6.22 3.85
N PHE A 166 -1.13 -6.36 4.76
CA PHE A 166 0.29 -6.60 4.52
C PHE A 166 0.81 -7.55 5.60
N ASN A 167 1.97 -8.14 5.36
CA ASN A 167 2.57 -9.07 6.30
C ASN A 167 3.08 -8.31 7.53
N ARG A 168 2.40 -8.50 8.67
CA ARG A 168 2.83 -7.97 9.98
C ARG A 168 3.90 -8.85 10.66
N LYS A 169 4.00 -10.12 10.26
CA LYS A 169 4.92 -11.11 10.84
C LYS A 169 6.25 -11.03 10.09
N GLY A 170 7.07 -10.07 10.47
CA GLY A 170 8.48 -9.97 10.08
C GLY A 170 9.30 -9.44 11.25
N GLU A 171 10.51 -9.94 11.43
CA GLU A 171 11.42 -9.44 12.46
C GLU A 171 11.81 -7.98 12.14
N GLY A 172 11.22 -7.04 12.90
CA GLY A 172 11.48 -5.60 12.84
C GLY A 172 10.27 -4.78 12.37
N ARG A 173 9.89 -3.76 13.15
CA ARG A 173 8.72 -2.86 12.96
C ARG A 173 8.64 -2.11 11.61
N LEU A 174 9.66 -2.17 10.74
CA LEU A 174 9.81 -1.28 9.57
C LEU A 174 10.29 -1.95 8.27
N LYS A 175 10.23 -3.29 8.11
CA LYS A 175 10.97 -3.97 7.01
C LYS A 175 10.15 -4.58 5.87
N GLY A 176 8.84 -4.34 5.81
CA GLY A 176 8.00 -4.81 4.69
C GLY A 176 7.67 -3.70 3.70
N VAL A 177 7.80 -3.97 2.40
CA VAL A 177 7.32 -3.02 1.36
C VAL A 177 5.84 -2.73 1.54
N GLY A 178 5.03 -3.72 1.94
CA GLY A 178 3.60 -3.52 2.25
C GLY A 178 3.36 -2.56 3.39
N PHE A 179 4.11 -2.65 4.50
CA PHE A 179 4.00 -1.69 5.60
C PHE A 179 4.33 -0.25 5.13
N LEU A 180 5.39 -0.08 4.35
CA LEU A 180 5.77 1.24 3.82
C LEU A 180 4.70 1.79 2.85
N LEU A 181 4.14 0.94 1.99
CA LEU A 181 3.04 1.31 1.10
C LEU A 181 1.78 1.69 1.87
N PHE A 182 1.46 0.97 2.94
CA PHE A 182 0.34 1.29 3.82
C PHE A 182 0.57 2.62 4.56
N GLY A 183 1.77 2.84 5.09
CA GLY A 183 2.16 4.13 5.68
C GLY A 183 2.02 5.29 4.68
N MET A 184 2.45 5.07 3.43
CA MET A 184 2.30 6.08 2.37
C MET A 184 0.82 6.38 2.08
N LEU A 185 -0.06 5.37 2.07
CA LEU A 185 -1.51 5.58 1.93
C LEU A 185 -2.05 6.48 3.06
N VAL A 186 -1.67 6.19 4.32
CA VAL A 186 -2.07 6.99 5.48
C VAL A 186 -1.53 8.42 5.37
N ALA A 187 -0.27 8.60 5.00
CA ALA A 187 0.34 9.92 4.79
C ALA A 187 -0.39 10.72 3.71
N VAL A 188 -0.76 10.10 2.59
CA VAL A 188 -1.54 10.74 1.51
C VAL A 188 -2.93 11.14 1.99
N LYS A 189 -3.62 10.29 2.75
CA LYS A 189 -4.94 10.62 3.32
C LYS A 189 -4.84 11.77 4.34
N MET A 190 -3.84 11.73 5.23
CA MET A 190 -3.59 12.79 6.20
C MET A 190 -3.28 14.12 5.51
N ARG A 191 -2.44 14.10 4.47
CA ARG A 191 -2.18 15.27 3.62
C ARG A 191 -3.45 15.83 3.00
N GLY A 192 -4.29 14.96 2.40
CA GLY A 192 -5.57 15.37 1.81
C GLY A 192 -6.47 16.08 2.81
N PHE A 193 -6.64 15.48 4.00
CA PHE A 193 -7.39 16.08 5.10
C PHE A 193 -6.84 17.46 5.51
N MET A 194 -5.53 17.59 5.69
CA MET A 194 -4.89 18.85 6.09
C MET A 194 -5.06 19.95 5.04
N VAL A 195 -4.94 19.63 3.76
CA VAL A 195 -5.14 20.58 2.65
C VAL A 195 -6.59 21.05 2.59
N GLU A 196 -7.54 20.13 2.76
CA GLU A 196 -8.97 20.41 2.62
C GLU A 196 -9.51 21.22 3.81
N TYR A 197 -9.13 20.86 5.04
CA TYR A 197 -9.75 21.40 6.26
C TYR A 197 -8.85 22.38 7.03
N HIS A 198 -7.54 22.38 6.80
CA HIS A 198 -6.58 23.13 7.61
C HIS A 198 -5.54 23.89 6.77
N ALA A 199 -5.96 24.58 5.71
CA ALA A 199 -5.06 25.21 4.73
C ALA A 199 -3.91 26.05 5.31
N ARG A 200 -4.08 26.68 6.49
CA ARG A 200 -3.01 27.45 7.17
C ARG A 200 -1.80 26.59 7.58
N ILE A 201 -2.00 25.30 7.84
CA ILE A 201 -0.91 24.40 8.21
C ILE A 201 0.13 24.32 7.09
N MET A 202 -0.27 24.50 5.82
CA MET A 202 0.64 24.44 4.67
C MET A 202 1.72 25.52 4.66
N MET A 203 1.57 26.57 5.47
CA MET A 203 2.54 27.66 5.60
C MET A 203 3.47 27.50 6.80
N THR A 204 3.46 26.34 7.46
CA THR A 204 4.21 26.09 8.71
C THR A 204 5.45 25.23 8.49
N GLU A 205 6.40 25.32 9.41
CA GLU A 205 7.58 24.45 9.47
C GLU A 205 7.19 22.98 9.60
N ALA A 206 6.19 22.67 10.42
CA ALA A 206 5.66 21.32 10.58
C ALA A 206 5.18 20.69 9.26
N TRP A 207 4.54 21.49 8.40
CA TRP A 207 4.11 20.99 7.09
C TRP A 207 5.28 20.71 6.16
N ALA A 208 6.28 21.59 6.13
CA ALA A 208 7.49 21.38 5.35
C ALA A 208 8.21 20.09 5.81
N ASP A 209 8.34 19.89 7.12
CA ASP A 209 8.93 18.69 7.70
C ASP A 209 8.12 17.42 7.37
N PHE A 210 6.79 17.47 7.51
CA PHE A 210 5.91 16.37 7.13
C PHE A 210 6.06 15.96 5.65
N GLU A 211 6.13 16.93 4.73
CA GLU A 211 6.34 16.65 3.31
C GLU A 211 7.72 16.05 3.05
N ASN A 212 8.78 16.53 3.72
CA ASN A 212 10.13 15.94 3.64
C ASN A 212 10.14 14.48 4.13
N CYS A 213 9.48 14.19 5.26
CA CYS A 213 9.35 12.82 5.77
C CYS A 213 8.53 11.92 4.84
N ARG A 214 7.48 12.46 4.20
CA ARG A 214 6.70 11.74 3.18
C ARG A 214 7.57 11.39 1.96
N GLU A 215 8.43 12.30 1.51
CA GLU A 215 9.39 12.02 0.45
C GLU A 215 10.44 10.98 0.85
N GLU A 216 10.91 11.00 2.10
CA GLU A 216 11.79 9.96 2.65
C GLU A 216 11.10 8.59 2.59
N LEU A 217 9.83 8.50 3.03
CA LEU A 217 9.06 7.27 2.95
C LEU A 217 8.96 6.75 1.50
N GLN A 218 8.75 7.64 0.53
CA GLN A 218 8.78 7.28 -0.89
C GLN A 218 10.15 6.73 -1.32
N ARG A 219 11.25 7.36 -0.89
CA ARG A 219 12.61 6.89 -1.16
C ARG A 219 12.87 5.52 -0.55
N MET A 220 12.37 5.27 0.66
CA MET A 220 12.44 3.95 1.31
C MET A 220 11.68 2.87 0.52
N ILE A 221 10.49 3.18 0.01
CA ILE A 221 9.71 2.26 -0.86
C ILE A 221 10.52 1.95 -2.12
N LEU A 222 11.04 2.97 -2.80
CA LEU A 222 11.83 2.78 -4.02
C LEU A 222 13.08 1.93 -3.79
N LYS A 223 13.77 2.14 -2.65
CA LYS A 223 14.93 1.33 -2.26
C LYS A 223 14.57 -0.14 -2.06
N HIS A 224 13.42 -0.43 -1.45
CA HIS A 224 12.95 -1.83 -1.27
C HIS A 224 12.54 -2.47 -2.60
N VAL A 225 11.88 -1.72 -3.48
CA VAL A 225 11.40 -2.25 -4.78
C VAL A 225 12.54 -2.46 -5.78
N ARG A 226 13.56 -1.60 -5.76
CA ARG A 226 14.62 -1.57 -6.78
C ARG A 226 15.96 -2.16 -6.31
N GLY A 227 16.13 -2.40 -5.01
CA GLY A 227 17.39 -2.81 -4.39
C GLY A 227 18.29 -1.63 -4.01
N ALA A 228 19.26 -1.89 -3.12
CA ALA A 228 20.27 -0.90 -2.76
C ALA A 228 21.23 -0.66 -3.95
N GLY A 229 21.36 0.59 -4.40
CA GLY A 229 22.23 0.95 -5.53
C GLY A 229 21.50 1.44 -6.79
N TRP A 230 20.18 1.63 -6.75
CA TRP A 230 19.46 2.28 -7.85
C TRP A 230 19.47 3.81 -7.67
N SER A 231 20.16 4.55 -8.55
CA SER A 231 20.06 6.01 -8.65
C SER A 231 19.59 6.46 -10.04
N TRP A 232 19.03 7.67 -10.13
CA TRP A 232 18.76 8.32 -11.41
C TRP A 232 20.04 8.65 -12.18
N ALA A 233 21.16 8.86 -11.47
CA ALA A 233 22.46 9.19 -12.04
C ALA A 233 23.04 8.02 -12.84
N ASP A 234 22.76 6.78 -12.45
CA ASP A 234 23.30 5.57 -13.09
C ASP A 234 22.64 5.26 -14.45
N LYS A 235 21.59 6.00 -14.82
CA LYS A 235 20.82 5.73 -16.05
C LYS A 235 21.05 6.71 -17.20
N GLY A 236 21.98 7.66 -17.07
CA GLY A 236 22.35 8.52 -18.21
C GLY A 236 21.18 9.27 -18.85
N PHE A 237 20.09 9.51 -18.12
CA PHE A 237 19.06 10.44 -18.55
C PHE A 237 19.59 11.85 -18.30
N SER A 238 20.45 12.30 -19.20
CA SER A 238 20.66 13.74 -19.40
C SER A 238 19.29 14.33 -19.73
N ALA A 239 18.78 15.19 -18.85
CA ALA A 239 17.70 16.08 -19.20
C ALA A 239 18.22 16.99 -20.31
N ALA A 240 17.94 16.64 -21.55
CA ALA A 240 18.02 17.59 -22.65
C ALA A 240 16.91 18.63 -22.39
N LEU A 241 17.34 19.76 -21.81
CA LEU A 241 16.64 21.04 -21.92
C LEU A 241 16.74 21.53 -23.36
#